data_AF-X0Z9T6-F1
#
_entry.id   AF-X0Z9T6-F1
#
_cell.length_a   1.000
_cell.length_b   1.000
_cell.length_c   1.000
_cell.angle_alpha   90.00
_cell.angle_beta   90.00
_cell.angle_gamma   90.00
#
_symmetry.space_group_name_H-M   'P 1'
#
loop_
_entity.id
_entity.type
_entity.pdbx_description
1 polymer ?
#
loop_
_entity_poly.entity_id
_entity_poly.type
_entity_poly.pdbx_seq_one_letter_code
_entity_poly.pdbx_strand_id
1 'polypeptide(L)'
;GLAAGMSSLEKVIAYAKERVQFGTTLAEKQGYTHKLLVPNAVRLEAARAYTEEVAARLDSGEEDLQVEGSIAKYFATEVGDAMADDGIQALGGYGYIREYEVEMIKRDAKINTIFEGTSEIQQNIISIFRLRETVRSKGGYYRSMSEELSGLPEGTGGPMVAKALWLLNELLLVARKLKVTRSQFLMFLLADMMTWVEVAKATCLKAGLEGREKTNSGEFMLAVARLFAREAVEK
;
A
#
# COMPACT_ATOMS: atom_id res chain seq x y z
N GLY A 1 -0.49 1.48 12.72
CA GLY A 1 -0.49 2.02 11.34
C GLY A 1 -1.89 2.00 10.75
N LEU A 2 -2.29 0.86 10.17
CA LEU A 2 -3.56 0.69 9.46
C LEU A 2 -4.79 1.21 10.24
N ALA A 3 -4.95 0.82 11.51
CA ALA A 3 -6.09 1.24 12.32
C ALA A 3 -6.17 2.77 12.53
N ALA A 4 -5.04 3.45 12.69
CA ALA A 4 -5.00 4.90 12.81
C ALA A 4 -5.46 5.58 11.50
N GLY A 5 -4.98 5.08 10.36
CA GLY A 5 -5.43 5.55 9.04
C GLY A 5 -6.92 5.33 8.81
N MET A 6 -7.45 4.14 9.11
CA MET A 6 -8.88 3.83 8.99
C MET A 6 -9.74 4.75 9.88
N SER A 7 -9.33 4.95 11.14
CA SER A 7 -10.03 5.84 12.07
C SER A 7 -10.05 7.30 11.58
N SER A 8 -8.93 7.79 11.05
CA SER A 8 -8.88 9.13 10.41
C SER A 8 -9.82 9.20 9.21
N LEU A 9 -9.78 8.20 8.32
CA LEU A 9 -10.61 8.15 7.12
C LEU A 9 -12.11 8.13 7.45
N GLU A 10 -12.53 7.37 8.45
CA GLU A 10 -13.92 7.33 8.91
C GLU A 10 -14.41 8.71 9.38
N LYS A 11 -13.61 9.41 10.18
CA LYS A 11 -13.91 10.78 10.63
C LYS A 11 -14.00 11.76 9.46
N VAL A 12 -13.07 11.64 8.51
CA VAL A 12 -13.07 12.47 7.29
C VAL A 12 -14.31 12.22 6.44
N ILE A 13 -14.70 10.97 6.22
CA ILE A 13 -15.89 10.61 5.45
C ILE A 13 -17.15 11.17 6.12
N ALA A 14 -17.28 11.06 7.44
CA ALA A 14 -18.40 11.63 8.18
C ALA A 14 -18.48 13.15 7.99
N TYR A 15 -17.37 13.86 8.24
CA TYR A 15 -17.28 15.30 8.07
C TYR A 15 -17.58 15.75 6.62
N ALA A 16 -17.07 15.01 5.63
CA ALA A 16 -17.25 15.33 4.22
C ALA A 16 -18.70 15.32 3.76
N LYS A 17 -19.53 14.46 4.38
CA LYS A 17 -20.96 14.33 4.09
C LYS A 17 -21.80 15.45 4.72
N GLU A 18 -21.31 16.10 5.77
CA GLU A 18 -22.05 17.14 6.49
C GLU A 18 -21.59 18.56 6.09
N ARG A 19 -20.30 18.75 5.85
CA ARG A 19 -19.74 20.09 5.61
C ARG A 19 -20.14 20.61 4.23
N VAL A 20 -20.92 21.69 4.21
CA VAL A 20 -21.28 22.42 2.98
C VAL A 20 -20.33 23.58 2.73
N GLN A 21 -19.79 23.64 1.51
CA GLN A 21 -19.02 24.76 0.97
C GLN A 21 -19.35 24.92 -0.50
N PHE A 22 -19.40 26.16 -1.00
CA PHE A 22 -19.70 26.43 -2.41
C PHE A 22 -20.98 25.71 -2.91
N GLY A 23 -22.02 25.67 -2.07
CA GLY A 23 -23.36 25.17 -2.43
C GLY A 23 -23.60 23.66 -2.23
N THR A 24 -22.57 22.83 -2.08
CA THR A 24 -22.70 21.37 -1.95
C THR A 24 -21.86 20.82 -0.80
N THR A 25 -22.07 19.55 -0.44
CA THR A 25 -21.22 18.85 0.55
C THR A 25 -19.78 18.72 0.02
N LEU A 26 -18.79 18.53 0.91
CA LEU A 26 -17.42 18.27 0.45
C LEU A 26 -17.32 16.92 -0.29
N ALA A 27 -18.15 15.95 0.05
CA ALA A 27 -18.22 14.65 -0.61
C ALA A 27 -18.56 14.73 -2.11
N GLU A 28 -19.23 15.80 -2.55
CA GLU A 28 -19.55 16.03 -3.98
C GLU A 28 -18.42 16.72 -4.75
N LYS A 29 -17.33 17.12 -4.07
CA LYS A 29 -16.23 17.87 -4.70
C LYS A 29 -15.09 16.94 -5.07
N GLN A 30 -14.94 16.67 -6.37
CA GLN A 30 -13.87 15.79 -6.87
C GLN A 30 -12.46 16.23 -6.45
N GLY A 31 -12.16 17.53 -6.45
CA GLY A 31 -10.84 18.02 -6.01
C GLY A 31 -10.53 17.72 -4.54
N TYR A 32 -11.56 17.53 -3.71
CA TYR A 32 -11.43 17.09 -2.32
C TYR A 32 -11.34 15.57 -2.23
N THR A 33 -12.30 14.85 -2.84
CA THR A 33 -12.38 13.39 -2.73
C THR A 33 -11.20 12.70 -3.42
N HIS A 34 -10.87 13.08 -4.65
CA HIS A 34 -9.80 12.46 -5.44
C HIS A 34 -8.41 12.78 -4.91
N LYS A 35 -8.27 13.83 -4.10
CA LYS A 35 -6.98 14.22 -3.51
C LYS A 35 -6.78 13.62 -2.11
N LEU A 36 -7.82 13.61 -1.27
CA LEU A 36 -7.68 13.31 0.17
C LEU A 36 -8.34 11.99 0.59
N LEU A 37 -9.41 11.54 -0.08
CA LEU A 37 -10.16 10.35 0.34
C LEU A 37 -9.82 9.14 -0.50
N VAL A 38 -9.97 9.24 -1.83
CA VAL A 38 -9.84 8.08 -2.73
C VAL A 38 -8.43 7.46 -2.68
N PRO A 39 -7.32 8.21 -2.80
CA PRO A 39 -5.99 7.62 -2.75
C PRO A 39 -5.71 6.92 -1.42
N ASN A 40 -6.09 7.55 -0.30
CA ASN A 40 -5.86 6.96 1.02
C ASN A 40 -6.74 5.75 1.30
N ALA A 41 -8.02 5.77 0.90
CA ALA A 41 -8.90 4.61 1.01
C ALA A 41 -8.33 3.41 0.22
N VAL A 42 -7.86 3.66 -1.00
CA VAL A 42 -7.24 2.64 -1.85
C VAL A 42 -5.97 2.07 -1.21
N ARG A 43 -5.06 2.92 -0.73
CA ARG A 43 -3.81 2.48 -0.10
C ARG A 43 -4.05 1.75 1.24
N LEU A 44 -5.03 2.19 2.04
CA LEU A 44 -5.37 1.53 3.31
C LEU A 44 -5.96 0.13 3.07
N GLU A 45 -6.81 -0.02 2.06
CA GLU A 45 -7.34 -1.33 1.69
C GLU A 45 -6.28 -2.24 1.06
N ALA A 46 -5.34 -1.68 0.30
CA ALA A 46 -4.18 -2.42 -0.17
C ALA A 46 -3.29 -2.89 1.00
N ALA A 47 -3.06 -2.02 1.99
CA ALA A 47 -2.32 -2.36 3.21
C ALA A 47 -3.03 -3.46 4.03
N ARG A 48 -4.37 -3.38 4.13
CA ARG A 48 -5.21 -4.41 4.73
C ARG A 48 -5.07 -5.74 3.99
N ALA A 49 -5.21 -5.74 2.66
CA ALA A 49 -5.11 -6.94 1.84
C ALA A 49 -3.77 -7.67 2.04
N TYR A 50 -2.66 -6.93 2.02
CA TYR A 50 -1.34 -7.51 2.28
C TYR A 50 -1.19 -8.02 3.72
N THR A 51 -1.65 -7.26 4.71
CA THR A 51 -1.58 -7.67 6.12
C THR A 51 -2.38 -8.95 6.39
N GLU A 52 -3.59 -9.05 5.83
CA GLU A 52 -4.45 -10.23 5.96
C GLU A 52 -3.87 -11.44 5.23
N GLU A 53 -3.27 -11.26 4.05
CA GLU A 53 -2.56 -12.34 3.35
C GLU A 53 -1.41 -12.91 4.19
N VAL A 54 -0.55 -12.04 4.74
CA VAL A 54 0.58 -12.44 5.56
C VAL A 54 0.10 -13.14 6.84
N ALA A 55 -0.96 -12.63 7.48
CA ALA A 55 -1.57 -13.26 8.65
C ALA A 55 -2.11 -14.66 8.32
N ALA A 56 -2.82 -14.82 7.19
CA ALA A 56 -3.33 -16.12 6.76
C ALA A 56 -2.21 -17.13 6.48
N ARG A 57 -1.09 -16.69 5.91
CA ARG A 57 0.10 -17.53 5.70
C ARG A 57 0.71 -17.99 7.02
N LEU A 58 0.87 -17.09 7.99
CA LEU A 58 1.35 -17.43 9.34
C LEU A 58 0.41 -18.43 10.04
N ASP A 59 -0.90 -18.21 9.97
CA ASP A 59 -1.90 -19.12 10.56
C ASP A 59 -1.90 -20.50 9.88
N SER A 60 -1.49 -20.58 8.61
CA SER A 60 -1.32 -21.86 7.90
C SER A 60 -0.06 -22.64 8.30
N GLY A 61 0.79 -22.06 9.18
CA GLY A 61 2.04 -22.64 9.64
C GLY A 61 3.24 -22.35 8.73
N GLU A 62 3.12 -21.39 7.80
CA GLU A 62 4.25 -20.95 7.00
C GLU A 62 5.27 -20.19 7.87
N GLU A 63 6.52 -20.63 7.81
CA GLU A 63 7.64 -20.01 8.52
C GLU A 63 8.41 -19.05 7.59
N ASP A 64 9.40 -18.34 8.13
CA ASP A 64 10.30 -17.46 7.38
C ASP A 64 9.65 -16.26 6.64
N LEU A 65 8.59 -15.70 7.24
CA LEU A 65 7.87 -14.53 6.72
C LEU A 65 8.38 -13.17 7.26
N GLN A 66 9.67 -13.07 7.59
CA GLN A 66 10.20 -11.86 8.23
C GLN A 66 10.20 -10.65 7.27
N VAL A 67 10.46 -10.87 5.98
CA VAL A 67 10.47 -9.79 4.98
C VAL A 67 9.05 -9.31 4.71
N GLU A 68 8.10 -10.23 4.65
CA GLU A 68 6.67 -9.98 4.53
C GLU A 68 6.17 -9.14 5.71
N GLY A 69 6.59 -9.50 6.94
CA GLY A 69 6.33 -8.68 8.13
C GLY A 69 6.89 -7.26 8.00
N SER A 70 8.12 -7.10 7.47
CA SER A 70 8.71 -5.79 7.21
C SER A 70 7.94 -4.98 6.16
N ILE A 71 7.48 -5.60 5.07
CA ILE A 71 6.65 -4.96 4.03
C ILE A 71 5.32 -4.50 4.63
N ALA A 72 4.64 -5.39 5.38
CA ALA A 72 3.37 -5.08 6.03
C ALA A 72 3.52 -3.90 7.00
N LYS A 73 4.54 -3.93 7.87
CA LYS A 73 4.82 -2.85 8.82
C LYS A 73 5.12 -1.56 8.08
N TYR A 74 6.06 -1.58 7.14
CA TYR A 74 6.48 -0.38 6.42
C TYR A 74 5.30 0.28 5.71
N PHE A 75 4.60 -0.48 4.86
CA PHE A 75 3.52 0.05 4.05
C PHE A 75 2.33 0.52 4.90
N ALA A 76 1.87 -0.30 5.85
CA ALA A 76 0.70 0.04 6.67
C ALA A 76 0.94 1.21 7.64
N THR A 77 2.18 1.42 8.08
CA THR A 77 2.51 2.53 8.99
C THR A 77 2.68 3.84 8.23
N GLU A 78 3.35 3.85 7.07
CA GLU A 78 3.47 5.03 6.22
C GLU A 78 2.11 5.48 5.66
N VAL A 79 1.30 4.56 5.14
CA VAL A 79 -0.04 4.89 4.62
C VAL A 79 -0.96 5.38 5.74
N GLY A 80 -0.87 4.78 6.93
CA GLY A 80 -1.64 5.24 8.09
C GLY A 80 -1.24 6.66 8.54
N ASP A 81 0.05 6.96 8.57
CA ASP A 81 0.59 8.28 8.92
C ASP A 81 0.21 9.35 7.87
N ALA A 82 0.19 8.97 6.59
CA ALA A 82 -0.22 9.83 5.49
C ALA A 82 -1.73 10.14 5.53
N MET A 83 -2.59 9.13 5.72
CA MET A 83 -4.04 9.38 5.86
C MET A 83 -4.35 10.21 7.11
N ALA A 84 -3.61 10.06 8.19
CA ALA A 84 -3.81 10.90 9.37
C ALA A 84 -3.46 12.38 9.09
N ASP A 85 -2.43 12.63 8.28
CA ASP A 85 -2.03 13.97 7.86
C ASP A 85 -3.06 14.60 6.91
N ASP A 86 -3.46 13.85 5.88
CA ASP A 86 -4.53 14.24 4.96
C ASP A 86 -5.86 14.42 5.67
N GLY A 87 -6.09 13.74 6.80
CA GLY A 87 -7.26 13.92 7.64
C GLY A 87 -7.33 15.31 8.29
N ILE A 88 -6.21 15.83 8.79
CA ILE A 88 -6.12 17.22 9.26
C ILE A 88 -6.48 18.17 8.10
N GLN A 89 -5.86 17.96 6.94
CA GLN A 89 -6.08 18.80 5.76
C GLN A 89 -7.55 18.74 5.28
N ALA A 90 -8.19 17.58 5.37
CA ALA A 90 -9.55 17.32 4.94
C ALA A 90 -10.61 17.99 5.83
N LEU A 91 -10.31 18.21 7.11
CA LEU A 91 -11.16 18.98 8.02
C LEU A 91 -10.83 20.49 8.01
N GLY A 92 -9.74 20.89 7.37
CA GLY A 92 -9.28 22.27 7.34
C GLY A 92 -8.89 22.76 8.73
N GLY A 93 -9.33 23.97 9.11
CA GLY A 93 -9.04 24.51 10.44
C GLY A 93 -9.55 23.64 11.60
N TYR A 94 -10.67 22.91 11.40
CA TYR A 94 -11.19 21.99 12.41
C TYR A 94 -10.30 20.77 12.60
N GLY A 95 -9.54 20.39 11.58
CA GLY A 95 -8.58 19.29 11.69
C GLY A 95 -7.41 19.62 12.62
N TYR A 96 -7.19 20.89 12.95
CA TYR A 96 -6.09 21.36 13.79
C TYR A 96 -6.51 21.61 15.25
N ILE A 97 -7.80 21.44 15.59
CA ILE A 97 -8.29 21.61 16.96
C ILE A 97 -8.66 20.27 17.58
N ARG A 98 -8.60 20.20 18.91
CA ARG A 98 -8.76 18.95 19.67
C ARG A 98 -10.14 18.32 19.54
N GLU A 99 -11.18 19.12 19.34
CA GLU A 99 -12.59 18.67 19.32
C GLU A 99 -12.90 17.65 18.21
N TYR A 100 -12.12 17.63 17.13
CA TYR A 100 -12.34 16.75 15.98
C TYR A 100 -11.40 15.53 15.94
N GLU A 101 -10.47 15.43 16.89
CA GLU A 101 -9.59 14.28 17.18
C GLU A 101 -8.62 13.84 16.05
N VAL A 102 -8.75 14.32 14.81
CA VAL A 102 -7.84 13.93 13.71
C VAL A 102 -6.39 14.37 13.96
N GLU A 103 -6.18 15.51 14.64
CA GLU A 103 -4.83 15.93 15.08
C GLU A 103 -4.20 14.95 16.06
N MET A 104 -5.02 14.38 16.96
CA MET A 104 -4.58 13.38 17.92
C MET A 104 -4.20 12.09 17.19
N ILE A 105 -5.03 11.64 16.26
CA ILE A 105 -4.72 10.46 15.44
C ILE A 105 -3.40 10.66 14.69
N LYS A 106 -3.13 11.85 14.14
CA LYS A 106 -1.86 12.13 13.46
C LYS A 106 -0.66 12.05 14.41
N ARG A 107 -0.75 12.65 15.60
CA ARG A 107 0.31 12.55 16.60
C ARG A 107 0.58 11.09 17.00
N ASP A 108 -0.48 10.32 17.19
CA ASP A 108 -0.39 8.92 17.62
C ASP A 108 0.02 7.98 16.46
N ALA A 109 -0.31 8.32 15.22
CA ALA A 109 0.09 7.55 14.04
C ALA A 109 1.61 7.60 13.83
N LYS A 110 2.24 8.75 14.11
CA LYS A 110 3.63 8.99 13.72
C LYS A 110 4.64 8.06 14.38
N ILE A 111 4.43 7.70 15.64
CA ILE A 111 5.36 6.80 16.35
C ILE A 111 5.49 5.44 15.66
N ASN A 112 4.45 5.00 14.94
CA ASN A 112 4.46 3.73 14.24
C ASN A 112 5.49 3.65 13.11
N THR A 113 5.87 4.79 12.51
CA THR A 113 6.91 4.81 11.47
C THR A 113 8.32 4.73 12.07
N ILE A 114 8.45 4.80 13.40
CA ILE A 114 9.73 4.97 14.10
C ILE A 114 10.06 3.73 14.95
N PHE A 115 9.13 3.29 15.80
CA PHE A 115 9.39 2.15 16.68
C PHE A 115 9.34 0.80 15.93
N GLU A 116 9.76 -0.28 16.60
CA GLU A 116 9.79 -1.64 16.04
C GLU A 116 10.57 -1.73 14.70
N GLY A 117 11.61 -0.91 14.61
CA GLY A 117 12.39 -0.66 13.39
C GLY A 117 11.79 0.45 12.55
N THR A 118 12.55 1.54 12.39
CA THR A 118 12.11 2.71 11.59
C THR A 118 11.80 2.30 10.15
N SER A 119 11.02 3.10 9.44
CA SER A 119 10.72 2.88 8.03
C SER A 119 11.97 2.64 7.17
N GLU A 120 13.07 3.35 7.44
CA GLU A 120 14.35 3.16 6.75
C GLU A 120 15.01 1.82 7.08
N ILE A 121 14.85 1.33 8.32
CA ILE A 121 15.31 -0.01 8.69
C ILE A 121 14.47 -1.08 7.98
N GLN A 122 13.15 -0.89 7.88
CA GLN A 122 12.31 -1.81 7.11
C GLN A 122 12.71 -1.82 5.62
N GLN A 123 12.91 -0.65 5.01
CA GLN A 123 13.41 -0.56 3.64
C GLN A 123 14.77 -1.25 3.46
N ASN A 124 15.65 -1.16 4.45
CA ASN A 124 16.93 -1.86 4.43
C ASN A 124 16.75 -3.38 4.43
N ILE A 125 15.89 -3.91 5.29
CA ILE A 125 15.55 -5.34 5.34
C ILE A 125 14.98 -5.77 3.98
N ILE A 126 13.93 -5.10 3.51
CA ILE A 126 13.23 -5.43 2.27
C ILE A 126 14.21 -5.49 1.09
N SER A 127 14.96 -4.40 0.88
CA SER A 127 15.87 -4.30 -0.27
C SER A 127 16.99 -5.35 -0.24
N ILE A 128 17.59 -5.63 0.92
CA ILE A 128 18.67 -6.60 1.02
C ILE A 128 18.15 -8.02 0.77
N PHE A 129 17.07 -8.40 1.45
CA PHE A 129 16.60 -9.79 1.42
C PHE A 129 15.92 -10.13 0.10
N ARG A 130 15.10 -9.23 -0.46
CA ARG A 130 14.50 -9.46 -1.78
C ARG A 130 15.51 -9.45 -2.91
N LEU A 131 16.54 -8.60 -2.84
CA LEU A 131 17.64 -8.68 -3.81
C LEU A 131 18.38 -10.03 -3.69
N ARG A 132 18.66 -10.50 -2.48
CA ARG A 132 19.32 -11.80 -2.25
C ARG A 132 18.49 -12.95 -2.82
N GLU A 133 17.20 -12.95 -2.55
CA GLU A 133 16.25 -13.97 -3.01
C GLU A 133 16.11 -13.96 -4.54
N THR A 134 15.97 -12.78 -5.14
CA THR A 134 15.95 -12.60 -6.60
C THR A 134 17.24 -13.14 -7.24
N VAL A 135 18.42 -12.81 -6.68
CA VAL A 135 19.70 -13.29 -7.23
C VAL A 135 19.85 -14.81 -7.06
N ARG A 136 19.51 -15.36 -5.89
CA ARG A 136 19.61 -16.81 -5.62
C ARG A 136 18.70 -17.62 -6.54
N SER A 137 17.48 -17.15 -6.77
CA SER A 137 16.52 -17.75 -7.69
C SER A 137 16.82 -17.45 -9.17
N LYS A 138 17.93 -16.74 -9.47
CA LYS A 138 18.28 -16.27 -10.82
C LYS A 138 17.15 -15.46 -11.47
N GLY A 139 16.39 -14.72 -10.69
CA GLY A 139 15.21 -13.94 -11.10
C GLY A 139 13.89 -14.72 -11.06
N GLY A 140 13.90 -15.97 -10.59
CA GLY A 140 12.69 -16.79 -10.49
C GLY A 140 11.66 -16.24 -9.52
N TYR A 141 12.09 -15.58 -8.43
CA TYR A 141 11.20 -15.07 -7.38
C TYR A 141 10.12 -14.11 -7.91
N TYR A 142 10.53 -13.00 -8.54
CA TYR A 142 9.56 -12.05 -9.11
C TYR A 142 8.96 -12.53 -10.43
N ARG A 143 9.63 -13.42 -11.17
CA ARG A 143 9.05 -14.03 -12.37
C ARG A 143 7.85 -14.92 -12.06
N SER A 144 7.92 -15.76 -11.02
CA SER A 144 6.78 -16.60 -10.65
C SER A 144 5.58 -15.76 -10.21
N MET A 145 5.80 -14.66 -9.48
CA MET A 145 4.73 -13.71 -9.13
C MET A 145 4.14 -13.02 -10.36
N SER A 146 4.97 -12.65 -11.34
CA SER A 146 4.53 -12.06 -12.61
C SER A 146 3.65 -13.05 -13.39
N GLU A 147 4.07 -14.31 -13.51
CA GLU A 147 3.32 -15.38 -14.18
C GLU A 147 1.96 -15.62 -13.49
N GLU A 148 1.95 -15.69 -12.17
CA GLU A 148 0.72 -15.81 -11.37
C GLU A 148 -0.29 -14.69 -11.67
N LEU A 149 0.15 -13.42 -11.62
CA LEU A 149 -0.74 -12.28 -11.86
C LEU A 149 -1.16 -12.13 -13.32
N SER A 150 -0.36 -12.63 -14.27
CA SER A 150 -0.67 -12.56 -15.70
C SER A 150 -1.93 -13.36 -16.08
N GLY A 151 -2.27 -14.38 -15.28
CA GLY A 151 -3.47 -15.19 -15.45
C GLY A 151 -4.75 -14.57 -14.87
N LEU A 152 -4.67 -13.44 -14.16
CA LEU A 152 -5.84 -12.80 -13.58
C LEU A 152 -6.66 -12.02 -14.62
N PRO A 153 -7.99 -11.87 -14.43
CA PRO A 153 -8.82 -11.03 -15.30
C PRO A 153 -8.31 -9.57 -15.33
N GLU A 154 -8.42 -8.90 -16.48
CA GLU A 154 -7.98 -7.49 -16.62
C GLU A 154 -8.61 -6.54 -15.58
N GLY A 155 -9.85 -6.85 -15.17
CA GLY A 155 -10.58 -6.08 -14.17
C GLY A 155 -9.94 -6.03 -12.77
N THR A 156 -8.98 -6.92 -12.47
CA THR A 156 -8.25 -6.91 -11.19
C THR A 156 -7.02 -6.02 -11.22
N GLY A 157 -6.54 -5.60 -12.39
CA GLY A 157 -5.23 -4.94 -12.53
C GLY A 157 -4.04 -5.89 -12.52
N GLY A 158 -4.25 -7.20 -12.32
CA GLY A 158 -3.20 -8.22 -12.26
C GLY A 158 -2.23 -8.19 -13.46
N PRO A 159 -2.70 -8.23 -14.73
CA PRO A 159 -1.82 -8.20 -15.89
C PRO A 159 -0.95 -6.94 -15.99
N MET A 160 -1.36 -5.82 -15.38
CA MET A 160 -0.56 -4.59 -15.32
C MET A 160 0.56 -4.73 -14.28
N VAL A 161 0.24 -5.20 -13.08
CA VAL A 161 1.22 -5.45 -12.00
C VAL A 161 2.20 -6.56 -12.41
N ALA A 162 1.76 -7.58 -13.15
CA ALA A 162 2.61 -8.62 -13.69
C ALA A 162 3.77 -8.05 -14.54
N LYS A 163 3.49 -7.05 -15.38
CA LYS A 163 4.52 -6.37 -16.18
C LYS A 163 5.47 -5.55 -15.31
N ALA A 164 4.97 -4.89 -14.27
CA ALA A 164 5.79 -4.16 -13.31
C ALA A 164 6.73 -5.09 -12.52
N LEU A 165 6.23 -6.24 -12.05
CA LEU A 165 7.05 -7.27 -11.40
C LEU A 165 8.16 -7.80 -12.32
N TRP A 166 7.84 -8.02 -13.61
CA TRP A 166 8.84 -8.42 -14.58
C TRP A 166 9.92 -7.35 -14.79
N LEU A 167 9.51 -6.08 -14.93
CA LEU A 167 10.46 -4.97 -15.07
C LEU A 167 11.33 -4.79 -13.82
N LEU A 168 10.74 -4.89 -12.63
CA LEU A 168 11.47 -4.86 -11.36
C LEU A 168 12.49 -5.99 -11.30
N ASN A 169 12.12 -7.21 -11.71
CA ASN A 169 13.05 -8.33 -11.76
C ASN A 169 14.29 -8.00 -12.60
N GLU A 170 14.09 -7.50 -13.82
CA GLU A 170 15.20 -7.12 -14.70
C GLU A 170 16.04 -5.99 -14.10
N LEU A 171 15.40 -4.99 -13.50
CA LEU A 171 16.08 -3.89 -12.83
C LEU A 171 16.98 -4.39 -11.70
N LEU A 172 16.52 -5.33 -10.88
CA LEU A 172 17.30 -5.88 -9.76
C LEU A 172 18.53 -6.65 -10.24
N LEU A 173 18.39 -7.44 -11.31
CA LEU A 173 19.50 -8.16 -11.91
C LEU A 173 20.54 -7.19 -12.51
N VAL A 174 20.09 -6.12 -13.16
CA VAL A 174 20.96 -5.06 -13.68
C VAL A 174 21.65 -4.31 -12.55
N ALA A 175 20.91 -3.91 -11.51
CA ALA A 175 21.47 -3.20 -10.35
C ALA A 175 22.56 -4.04 -9.66
N ARG A 176 22.35 -5.36 -9.53
CA ARG A 176 23.36 -6.28 -9.01
C ARG A 176 24.59 -6.35 -9.92
N LYS A 177 24.40 -6.49 -11.24
CA LYS A 177 25.49 -6.57 -12.23
C LYS A 177 26.36 -5.32 -12.23
N LEU A 178 25.73 -4.15 -12.13
CA LEU A 178 26.41 -2.85 -12.08
C LEU A 178 27.00 -2.53 -10.71
N LYS A 179 26.79 -3.39 -9.70
CA LYS A 179 27.29 -3.22 -8.32
C LYS A 179 26.85 -1.89 -7.67
N VAL A 180 25.71 -1.34 -8.08
CA VAL A 180 25.15 -0.10 -7.52
C VAL A 180 24.48 -0.31 -6.16
N THR A 181 24.39 -1.56 -5.72
CA THR A 181 23.77 -1.99 -4.44
C THR A 181 24.56 -1.55 -3.20
N ARG A 182 25.68 -0.84 -3.37
CA ARG A 182 26.41 -0.16 -2.27
C ARG A 182 25.78 1.19 -1.91
N SER A 183 24.98 1.77 -2.81
CA SER A 183 24.25 3.01 -2.56
C SER A 183 22.99 2.71 -1.77
N GLN A 184 22.94 3.17 -0.52
CA GLN A 184 21.74 3.04 0.31
C GLN A 184 20.53 3.73 -0.32
N PHE A 185 20.73 4.90 -0.92
CA PHE A 185 19.68 5.62 -1.63
C PHE A 185 19.02 4.77 -2.72
N LEU A 186 19.82 4.12 -3.58
CA LEU A 186 19.28 3.22 -4.61
C LEU A 186 18.60 1.99 -4.00
N MET A 187 19.15 1.45 -2.91
CA MET A 187 18.52 0.33 -2.21
C MET A 187 17.16 0.71 -1.63
N PHE A 188 16.98 1.94 -1.14
CA PHE A 188 15.69 2.41 -0.63
C PHE A 188 14.67 2.61 -1.75
N LEU A 189 15.07 3.18 -2.90
CA LEU A 189 14.19 3.24 -4.07
C LEU A 189 13.74 1.85 -4.53
N LEU A 190 14.66 0.88 -4.52
CA LEU A 190 14.31 -0.51 -4.82
C LEU A 190 13.38 -1.11 -3.76
N ALA A 191 13.60 -0.81 -2.47
CA ALA A 191 12.70 -1.26 -1.40
C ALA A 191 11.28 -0.75 -1.61
N ASP A 192 11.12 0.50 -2.02
CA ASP A 192 9.82 1.10 -2.32
C ASP A 192 9.16 0.35 -3.47
N MET A 193 9.86 0.21 -4.61
CA MET A 193 9.32 -0.53 -5.76
C MET A 193 8.89 -1.95 -5.39
N MET A 194 9.72 -2.69 -4.64
CA MET A 194 9.40 -4.04 -4.15
C MET A 194 8.14 -4.05 -3.27
N THR A 195 8.08 -3.13 -2.30
CA THR A 195 6.93 -2.99 -1.39
C THR A 195 5.65 -2.76 -2.17
N TRP A 196 5.66 -1.79 -3.09
CA TRP A 196 4.48 -1.40 -3.85
C TRP A 196 3.98 -2.53 -4.77
N VAL A 197 4.86 -3.25 -5.48
CA VAL A 197 4.42 -4.35 -6.35
C VAL A 197 3.98 -5.59 -5.58
N GLU A 198 4.58 -5.90 -4.42
CA GLU A 198 4.16 -7.02 -3.57
C GLU A 198 2.81 -6.75 -2.91
N VAL A 199 2.58 -5.53 -2.43
CA VAL A 199 1.25 -5.12 -1.93
C VAL A 199 0.23 -5.10 -3.06
N ALA A 200 0.62 -4.70 -4.28
CA ALA A 200 -0.29 -4.69 -5.42
C ALA A 200 -0.66 -6.11 -5.86
N LYS A 201 0.29 -7.07 -5.77
CA LYS A 201 0.03 -8.49 -5.97
C LYS A 201 -1.08 -8.98 -5.02
N ALA A 202 -0.91 -8.78 -3.71
CA ALA A 202 -1.88 -9.18 -2.69
C ALA A 202 -3.27 -8.60 -2.97
N THR A 203 -3.31 -7.30 -3.31
CA THR A 203 -4.55 -6.58 -3.63
C THR A 203 -5.24 -7.15 -4.87
N CYS A 204 -4.49 -7.45 -5.94
CA CYS A 204 -5.03 -8.05 -7.17
C CYS A 204 -5.57 -9.46 -6.94
N LEU A 205 -4.88 -10.28 -6.13
CA LEU A 205 -5.31 -11.63 -5.78
C LEU A 205 -6.61 -11.60 -4.97
N LYS A 206 -6.67 -10.74 -3.93
CA LYS A 206 -7.88 -10.54 -3.12
C LYS A 206 -9.06 -10.11 -3.98
N ALA A 207 -8.86 -9.14 -4.88
CA ALA A 207 -9.90 -8.70 -5.81
C ALA A 207 -10.32 -9.79 -6.81
N GLY A 208 -9.41 -10.68 -7.21
CA GLY A 208 -9.72 -11.83 -8.08
C GLY A 208 -10.53 -12.93 -7.39
N LEU A 209 -10.46 -13.02 -6.06
CA LEU A 209 -11.28 -13.91 -5.24
C LEU A 209 -12.65 -13.28 -4.97
N GLU A 210 -12.68 -12.07 -4.43
CA GLU A 210 -13.92 -11.39 -3.99
C GLU A 210 -14.74 -10.83 -5.15
N GLY A 211 -14.08 -10.36 -6.22
CA GLY A 211 -14.75 -9.78 -7.39
C GLY A 211 -15.56 -10.79 -8.22
N ARG A 212 -15.50 -12.09 -7.88
CA ARG A 212 -16.38 -13.12 -8.45
C ARG A 212 -17.81 -12.98 -7.94
N GLU A 213 -17.96 -12.47 -6.73
CA GLU A 213 -19.27 -12.17 -6.13
C GLU A 213 -19.68 -10.76 -6.55
N LYS A 214 -20.85 -10.63 -7.21
CA LYS A 214 -21.41 -9.33 -7.63
C LYS A 214 -22.03 -8.60 -6.43
N THR A 215 -21.19 -8.31 -5.44
CA THR A 215 -21.55 -7.56 -4.23
C THR A 215 -20.91 -6.17 -4.29
N ASN A 216 -21.45 -5.22 -3.52
CA ASN A 216 -20.84 -3.90 -3.39
C ASN A 216 -19.39 -3.97 -2.87
N SER A 217 -19.07 -4.97 -2.03
CA SER A 217 -17.71 -5.22 -1.54
C SER A 217 -16.79 -5.71 -2.67
N GLY A 218 -17.26 -6.64 -3.50
CA GLY A 218 -16.50 -7.14 -4.65
C GLY A 218 -16.22 -6.06 -5.68
N GLU A 219 -17.22 -5.23 -6.02
CA GLU A 219 -17.03 -4.09 -6.93
C GLU A 219 -16.07 -3.04 -6.37
N PHE A 220 -16.15 -2.77 -5.06
CA PHE A 220 -15.23 -1.89 -4.37
C PHE A 220 -13.79 -2.43 -4.43
N MET A 221 -13.57 -3.71 -4.14
CA MET A 221 -12.24 -4.32 -4.21
C MET A 221 -11.66 -4.34 -5.63
N LEU A 222 -12.49 -4.55 -6.66
CA LEU A 222 -12.05 -4.40 -8.05
C LEU A 222 -11.67 -2.96 -8.41
N ALA A 223 -12.33 -1.96 -7.82
CA ALA A 223 -11.92 -0.56 -7.99
C ALA A 223 -10.61 -0.26 -7.26
N VAL A 224 -10.47 -0.70 -6.01
CA VAL A 224 -9.23 -0.59 -5.21
C VAL A 224 -8.06 -1.20 -5.98
N ALA A 225 -8.19 -2.44 -6.44
CA ALA A 225 -7.11 -3.14 -7.12
C ALA A 225 -6.68 -2.43 -8.42
N ARG A 226 -7.63 -1.95 -9.24
CA ARG A 226 -7.29 -1.21 -10.47
C ARG A 226 -6.60 0.12 -10.22
N LEU A 227 -7.05 0.87 -9.21
CA LEU A 227 -6.46 2.15 -8.85
C LEU A 227 -5.08 1.96 -8.24
N PHE A 228 -4.95 1.02 -7.29
CA PHE A 228 -3.68 0.71 -6.65
C PHE A 228 -2.66 0.11 -7.61
N ALA A 229 -3.08 -0.76 -8.54
CA ALA A 229 -2.20 -1.30 -9.57
C ALA A 229 -1.57 -0.20 -10.43
N ARG A 230 -2.35 0.82 -10.83
CA ARG A 230 -1.82 1.97 -11.57
C ARG A 230 -0.81 2.75 -10.75
N GLU A 231 -1.15 3.03 -9.50
CA GLU A 231 -0.27 3.76 -8.61
C GLU A 231 1.04 2.99 -8.34
N ALA A 232 0.97 1.68 -8.14
CA ALA A 232 2.14 0.83 -7.93
C ALA A 232 3.06 0.76 -9.15
N VAL A 233 2.52 0.88 -10.38
CA VAL A 233 3.33 0.94 -11.61
C VAL A 233 4.01 2.30 -11.82
N GLU A 234 3.46 3.37 -11.23
CA GLU A 234 4.07 4.71 -11.27
C GLU A 234 5.23 4.88 -10.28
N LYS A 235 5.36 3.99 -9.30
CA LYS A 235 6.39 4.00 -8.25
C LYS A 235 7.64 3.24 -8.68
#